data_AF-A0A226BWS7-F1
#
_entry.id   AF-A0A226BWS7-F1
#
_cell.length_a   1.000
_cell.length_b   1.000
_cell.length_c   1.000
_cell.angle_alpha   90.00
_cell.angle_beta   90.00
_cell.angle_gamma   90.00
#
_symmetry.space_group_name_H-M   'P 1'
#
loop_
_entity.id
_entity.type
_entity.pdbx_description
1 polymer ?
#
loop_
_entity_poly.entity_id
_entity_poly.type
_entity_poly.pdbx_seq_one_letter_code
_entity_poly.pdbx_strand_id
1 'polypeptide(L)'
;MSSKPIMPNFPVIDFHIHLPVQRQKPKKTGSNNKVISDYRKKLQENFFRKWGFYKPDGKTYTPEAAGELWNRRREFYGLEKVNAVTAGFDNDILAHIINLYPDSFIGFTHHDIQEPNAFFELKRGIEELGLLGHKILAPYMEKPFDDPDLEPIWKYLNERKLPVLIHFGIVVRVD
;
A
#
# COMPACT_ATOMS: atom_id res chain seq x y z
N MET A 1 -16.09 -4.34 -25.08
CA MET A 1 -16.08 -3.25 -24.07
C MET A 1 -16.86 -3.76 -22.87
N SER A 2 -16.25 -3.89 -21.69
CA SER A 2 -17.03 -4.27 -20.51
C SER A 2 -18.00 -3.14 -20.17
N SER A 3 -19.27 -3.45 -19.97
CA SER A 3 -20.26 -2.49 -19.45
C SER A 3 -19.80 -1.92 -18.11
N LYS A 4 -20.14 -0.66 -17.81
CA LYS A 4 -19.90 -0.09 -16.47
C LYS A 4 -20.57 -0.97 -15.41
N PRO A 5 -19.94 -1.20 -14.25
CA PRO A 5 -20.57 -1.94 -13.16
C PRO A 5 -21.79 -1.19 -12.62
N ILE A 6 -22.78 -1.92 -12.14
CA ILE A 6 -23.89 -1.34 -11.37
C ILE A 6 -23.36 -1.11 -9.95
N MET A 7 -23.27 0.15 -9.56
CA MET A 7 -22.81 0.54 -8.22
C MET A 7 -23.97 0.66 -7.24
N PRO A 8 -23.74 0.43 -5.93
CA PRO A 8 -24.75 0.67 -4.92
C PRO A 8 -25.08 2.16 -4.80
N ASN A 9 -26.22 2.48 -4.19
CA ASN A 9 -26.64 3.86 -3.91
C ASN A 9 -25.96 4.47 -2.67
N PHE A 10 -24.66 4.22 -2.50
CA PHE A 10 -23.83 4.83 -1.48
C PHE A 10 -22.37 4.93 -1.96
N PRO A 11 -21.57 5.88 -1.45
CA PRO A 11 -20.18 6.01 -1.85
C PRO A 11 -19.36 4.76 -1.54
N VAL A 12 -18.60 4.27 -2.51
CA VAL A 12 -17.71 3.11 -2.34
C VAL A 12 -16.25 3.57 -2.40
N ILE A 13 -15.48 3.22 -1.37
CA ILE A 13 -14.04 3.45 -1.32
C ILE A 13 -13.33 2.12 -1.44
N ASP A 14 -12.43 1.99 -2.42
CA ASP A 14 -11.50 0.86 -2.44
C ASP A 14 -10.42 1.10 -1.39
N PHE A 15 -10.47 0.36 -0.30
CA PHE A 15 -9.62 0.61 0.87
C PHE A 15 -8.15 0.18 0.68
N HIS A 16 -7.83 -0.64 -0.33
CA HIS A 16 -6.49 -1.20 -0.45
C HIS A 16 -6.07 -1.34 -1.91
N ILE A 17 -5.36 -0.33 -2.40
CA ILE A 17 -4.65 -0.40 -3.68
C ILE A 17 -3.13 -0.28 -3.49
N HIS A 18 -2.40 -0.88 -4.41
CA HIS A 18 -0.96 -0.67 -4.60
C HIS A 18 -0.75 0.07 -5.92
N LEU A 19 -0.04 1.19 -5.89
CA LEU A 19 0.33 1.92 -7.11
C LEU A 19 1.62 1.31 -7.68
N PRO A 20 1.62 0.80 -8.94
CA PRO A 20 2.73 0.10 -9.56
C PRO A 20 3.82 1.09 -10.02
N VAL A 21 4.43 1.77 -9.06
CA VAL A 21 5.56 2.66 -9.30
C VAL A 21 6.85 1.91 -8.98
N GLN A 22 7.88 2.15 -9.80
CA GLN A 22 9.20 1.57 -9.58
C GLN A 22 9.71 1.90 -8.17
N ARG A 23 10.27 0.90 -7.47
CA ARG A 23 10.82 1.11 -6.13
C ARG A 23 12.07 1.97 -6.19
N GLN A 24 12.18 2.96 -5.30
CA GLN A 24 13.41 3.75 -5.16
C GLN A 24 14.46 3.02 -4.30
N LYS A 25 14.04 2.37 -3.22
CA LYS A 25 14.96 1.65 -2.33
C LYS A 25 15.21 0.22 -2.82
N PRO A 26 16.48 -0.27 -2.75
CA PRO A 26 16.78 -1.66 -3.06
C PRO A 26 15.98 -2.58 -2.14
N LYS A 27 15.61 -3.77 -2.66
CA LYS A 27 14.84 -4.76 -1.91
C LYS A 27 15.61 -5.07 -0.60
N LYS A 28 14.96 -4.97 0.58
CA LYS A 28 15.48 -5.67 1.78
C LYS A 28 15.70 -7.13 1.35
N THR A 29 16.92 -7.63 1.48
CA THR A 29 17.31 -8.97 1.04
C THR A 29 16.60 -9.99 1.93
N GLY A 30 15.41 -10.43 1.50
CA GLY A 30 14.82 -11.64 2.05
C GLY A 30 15.72 -12.83 1.70
N SER A 31 15.71 -13.88 2.53
CA SER A 31 16.52 -15.07 2.25
C SER A 31 16.29 -15.58 0.82
N ASN A 32 17.36 -15.78 0.05
CA ASN A 32 17.34 -16.33 -1.31
C ASN A 32 17.06 -17.84 -1.32
N ASN A 33 16.30 -18.35 -0.35
CA ASN A 33 15.99 -19.76 -0.25
C ASN A 33 15.05 -20.16 -1.40
N LYS A 34 15.60 -20.94 -2.35
CA LYS A 34 14.88 -21.37 -3.56
C LYS A 34 13.58 -22.10 -3.24
N VAL A 35 13.56 -22.94 -2.20
CA VAL A 35 12.36 -23.70 -1.80
C VAL A 35 11.24 -22.75 -1.37
N ILE A 36 11.58 -21.73 -0.57
CA ILE A 36 10.62 -20.71 -0.13
C ILE A 36 10.13 -19.88 -1.33
N SER A 37 11.03 -19.53 -2.25
CA SER A 37 10.68 -18.79 -3.48
C SER A 37 9.72 -19.57 -4.36
N ASP A 38 10.03 -20.84 -4.65
CA ASP A 38 9.20 -21.72 -5.47
C ASP A 38 7.82 -21.94 -4.83
N TYR A 39 7.78 -22.12 -3.50
CA TYR A 39 6.53 -22.25 -2.75
C TYR A 39 5.66 -20.99 -2.84
N ARG A 40 6.25 -19.79 -2.69
CA ARG A 40 5.55 -18.51 -2.84
C ARG A 40 4.96 -18.35 -4.25
N LYS A 41 5.73 -18.71 -5.29
CA LYS A 41 5.27 -18.67 -6.68
C LYS A 41 4.05 -19.58 -6.89
N LYS A 42 4.10 -20.81 -6.37
CA LYS A 42 2.97 -21.76 -6.44
C LYS A 42 1.74 -21.25 -5.71
N LEU A 43 1.90 -20.63 -4.54
CA LEU A 43 0.79 -20.02 -3.79
C LEU A 43 0.16 -18.86 -4.57
N GLN A 44 0.97 -18.03 -5.22
CA GLN A 44 0.48 -16.92 -6.05
C GLN A 44 -0.30 -17.43 -7.28
N GLU A 45 0.23 -18.42 -7.99
CA GLU A 45 -0.43 -19.04 -9.14
C GLU A 45 -1.78 -19.65 -8.73
N ASN A 46 -1.81 -20.35 -7.59
CA ASN A 46 -3.05 -20.88 -7.03
C ASN A 46 -4.04 -19.78 -6.64
N PHE A 47 -3.58 -18.64 -6.10
CA PHE A 47 -4.43 -17.51 -5.77
C PHE A 47 -5.13 -16.95 -7.02
N PHE A 48 -4.38 -16.61 -8.06
CA PHE A 48 -4.96 -16.09 -9.31
C PHE A 48 -5.93 -17.08 -9.94
N ARG A 49 -5.56 -18.37 -10.00
CA ARG A 49 -6.43 -19.43 -10.52
C ARG A 49 -7.71 -19.60 -9.69
N LYS A 50 -7.60 -19.63 -8.36
CA LYS A 50 -8.73 -19.88 -7.45
C LYS A 50 -9.75 -18.75 -7.50
N TRP A 51 -9.29 -17.50 -7.59
CA TRP A 51 -10.16 -16.32 -7.55
C TRP A 51 -10.51 -15.77 -8.94
N GLY A 52 -10.03 -16.40 -10.01
CA GLY A 52 -10.31 -15.97 -11.38
C GLY A 52 -9.69 -14.63 -11.76
N PHE A 53 -8.70 -14.15 -11.01
CA PHE A 53 -8.00 -12.91 -11.31
C PHE A 53 -6.96 -13.13 -12.41
N TYR A 54 -6.85 -12.17 -13.33
CA TYR A 54 -5.76 -12.15 -14.30
C TYR A 54 -4.42 -11.93 -13.59
N LYS A 55 -3.38 -12.58 -14.10
CA LYS A 55 -2.02 -12.31 -13.64
C LYS A 55 -1.62 -10.90 -14.09
N PRO A 56 -1.13 -10.04 -13.18
CA PRO A 56 -0.61 -8.73 -13.55
C PRO A 56 0.60 -8.90 -14.48
N ASP A 57 0.79 -7.95 -15.40
CA ASP A 57 1.85 -7.97 -16.42
C ASP A 57 3.21 -7.46 -15.89
N GLY A 58 3.30 -7.17 -14.59
CA GLY A 58 4.52 -6.71 -13.92
C GLY A 58 4.97 -5.29 -14.31
N LYS A 59 4.18 -4.56 -15.12
CA LYS A 59 4.56 -3.22 -15.56
C LYS A 59 4.59 -2.24 -14.40
N THR A 60 5.67 -1.47 -14.34
CA THR A 60 5.77 -0.28 -13.49
C THR A 60 5.62 0.98 -14.33
N TYR A 61 5.21 2.07 -13.68
CA TYR A 61 4.89 3.35 -14.29
C TYR A 61 5.60 4.48 -13.55
N THR A 62 5.69 5.65 -14.19
CA THR A 62 6.01 6.88 -13.46
C THR A 62 4.88 7.20 -12.47
N PRO A 63 5.13 8.00 -11.43
CA PRO A 63 4.09 8.43 -10.51
C PRO A 63 2.86 9.02 -11.23
N GLU A 64 3.07 9.88 -12.21
CA GLU A 64 2.02 10.56 -12.98
C GLU A 64 1.16 9.56 -13.76
N ALA A 65 1.80 8.62 -14.47
CA ALA A 65 1.11 7.61 -15.26
C ALA A 65 0.33 6.62 -14.38
N ALA A 66 0.88 6.25 -13.22
CA ALA A 66 0.17 5.44 -12.25
C ALA A 66 -1.06 6.18 -11.69
N GLY A 67 -0.90 7.45 -11.30
CA GLY A 67 -1.98 8.30 -10.81
C GLY A 67 -3.11 8.44 -11.82
N GLU A 68 -2.79 8.79 -13.08
CA GLU A 68 -3.77 8.93 -14.16
C GLU A 68 -4.54 7.62 -14.41
N LEU A 69 -3.83 6.49 -14.46
CA LEU A 69 -4.44 5.19 -14.70
C LEU A 69 -5.42 4.81 -13.60
N TRP A 70 -5.05 4.99 -12.33
CA TRP A 70 -5.93 4.69 -11.21
C TRP A 70 -7.08 5.68 -11.09
N ASN A 71 -6.86 6.96 -11.40
CA ASN A 71 -7.91 7.97 -11.47
C ASN A 71 -8.99 7.56 -12.48
N ARG A 72 -8.59 7.20 -13.70
CA ARG A 72 -9.53 6.73 -14.74
C ARG A 72 -10.27 5.46 -14.33
N ARG A 73 -9.59 4.53 -13.64
CA ARG A 73 -10.24 3.31 -13.14
C ARG A 73 -11.28 3.64 -12.06
N ARG A 74 -10.94 4.49 -11.09
CA ARG A 74 -11.89 4.98 -10.08
C ARG A 74 -13.16 5.53 -10.76
N GLU A 75 -13.01 6.40 -11.76
CA GLU A 75 -14.15 6.97 -12.52
C GLU A 75 -14.95 5.91 -13.25
N PHE A 76 -14.26 5.00 -13.93
CA PHE A 76 -14.89 3.94 -14.70
C PHE A 76 -15.75 3.02 -13.81
N TYR A 77 -15.23 2.66 -12.63
CA TYR A 77 -15.92 1.82 -11.67
C TYR A 77 -16.88 2.59 -10.76
N GLY A 78 -16.97 3.92 -10.86
CA GLY A 78 -17.86 4.74 -10.03
C GLY A 78 -17.49 4.74 -8.54
N LEU A 79 -16.20 4.61 -8.24
CA LEU A 79 -15.68 4.67 -6.87
C LEU A 79 -15.57 6.13 -6.43
N GLU A 80 -15.85 6.38 -5.16
CA GLU A 80 -15.72 7.70 -4.51
C GLU A 80 -14.23 8.06 -4.39
N LYS A 81 -13.45 7.18 -3.76
CA LYS A 81 -12.00 7.30 -3.58
C LYS A 81 -11.34 5.93 -3.60
N VAL A 82 -10.02 5.93 -3.70
CA VAL A 82 -9.19 4.75 -3.52
C VAL A 82 -8.09 5.04 -2.49
N ASN A 83 -7.83 4.13 -1.57
CA ASN A 83 -6.79 4.27 -0.55
C ASN A 83 -5.53 3.50 -0.96
N ALA A 84 -4.48 4.25 -1.30
CA ALA A 84 -3.19 3.71 -1.65
C ALA A 84 -2.35 3.44 -0.42
N VAL A 85 -2.00 2.17 -0.24
CA VAL A 85 -1.22 1.70 0.92
C VAL A 85 0.27 1.56 0.61
N THR A 86 0.66 1.68 -0.67
CA THR A 86 2.05 1.83 -1.11
C THR A 86 2.14 2.51 -2.48
N ALA A 87 3.18 3.29 -2.72
CA ALA A 87 3.63 3.69 -4.06
C ALA A 87 5.17 3.72 -4.07
N GLY A 88 5.82 2.85 -4.84
CA GLY A 88 7.29 2.81 -4.91
C GLY A 88 8.04 2.54 -3.59
N PHE A 89 7.31 2.20 -2.50
CA PHE A 89 7.84 2.13 -1.13
C PHE A 89 8.45 3.46 -0.64
N ASP A 90 7.80 4.56 -1.01
CA ASP A 90 8.23 5.92 -0.71
C ASP A 90 7.01 6.82 -0.44
N ASN A 91 7.02 7.54 0.69
CA ASN A 91 5.89 8.37 1.10
C ASN A 91 5.78 9.65 0.25
N ASP A 92 6.90 10.20 -0.23
CA ASP A 92 6.93 11.40 -1.07
C ASP A 92 6.36 11.10 -2.47
N ILE A 93 6.68 9.93 -3.03
CA ILE A 93 6.04 9.46 -4.27
C ILE A 93 4.52 9.37 -4.10
N LEU A 94 4.07 8.75 -3.00
CA LEU A 94 2.64 8.60 -2.76
C LEU A 94 1.95 9.97 -2.60
N ALA A 95 2.54 10.86 -1.81
CA ALA A 95 2.03 12.21 -1.60
C ALA A 95 1.97 13.02 -2.90
N HIS A 96 2.99 12.91 -3.74
CA HIS A 96 3.00 13.53 -5.08
C HIS A 96 1.82 13.05 -5.93
N ILE A 97 1.54 11.75 -5.98
CA ILE A 97 0.40 11.21 -6.74
C ILE A 97 -0.94 11.73 -6.19
N ILE A 98 -1.08 11.79 -4.87
CA ILE A 98 -2.28 12.32 -4.23
C ILE A 98 -2.48 13.80 -4.60
N ASN A 99 -1.41 14.60 -4.61
CA ASN A 99 -1.47 16.01 -4.98
C ASN A 99 -1.88 16.25 -6.45
N LEU A 100 -1.59 15.29 -7.35
CA LEU A 100 -2.07 15.36 -8.74
C LEU A 100 -3.58 15.10 -8.84
N TYR A 101 -4.16 14.32 -7.92
CA TYR A 101 -5.56 13.90 -7.95
C TYR A 101 -6.19 13.83 -6.53
N PRO A 102 -6.27 14.94 -5.79
CA PRO A 102 -6.63 14.93 -4.36
C PRO A 102 -8.05 14.44 -4.09
N ASP A 103 -8.95 14.61 -5.05
CA ASP A 103 -10.33 14.12 -4.94
C ASP A 103 -10.43 12.61 -5.13
N SER A 104 -9.39 11.96 -5.66
CA SER A 104 -9.42 10.53 -6.01
C SER A 104 -8.77 9.63 -4.97
N PHE A 105 -7.74 10.12 -4.29
CA PHE A 105 -6.88 9.27 -3.47
C PHE A 105 -6.93 9.61 -1.99
N ILE A 106 -6.85 8.55 -1.18
CA ILE A 106 -6.36 8.58 0.20
C ILE A 106 -5.00 7.86 0.19
N GLY A 107 -4.10 8.20 1.11
CA GLY A 107 -2.81 7.51 1.23
C GLY A 107 -2.43 7.22 2.66
N PHE A 108 -1.81 6.06 2.88
CA PHE A 108 -1.18 5.70 4.15
C PHE A 108 0.34 5.77 4.04
N THR A 109 0.99 6.23 5.10
CA THR A 109 2.43 6.03 5.29
C THR A 109 2.74 4.54 5.31
N HIS A 110 3.91 4.12 4.80
CA HIS A 110 4.18 2.69 4.61
C HIS A 110 5.66 2.31 4.72
N HIS A 111 6.39 3.02 5.58
CA HIS A 111 7.78 2.70 5.93
C HIS A 111 7.84 1.72 7.11
N ASP A 112 9.02 1.15 7.36
CA ASP A 112 9.25 0.22 8.47
C ASP A 112 9.32 0.98 9.80
N ILE A 113 8.44 0.63 10.75
CA ILE A 113 8.32 1.30 12.04
C ILE A 113 9.47 1.02 13.01
N GLN A 114 10.35 0.07 12.66
CA GLN A 114 11.49 -0.34 13.48
C GLN A 114 12.77 0.46 13.16
N GLU A 115 12.75 1.28 12.12
CA GLU A 115 13.91 2.11 11.74
C GLU A 115 14.14 3.24 12.76
N PRO A 116 15.39 3.66 13.02
CA PRO A 116 15.71 4.64 14.07
C PRO A 116 14.93 5.96 14.03
N ASN A 117 14.50 6.40 12.84
CA ASN A 117 13.75 7.65 12.64
C ASN A 117 12.29 7.42 12.24
N ALA A 118 11.75 6.21 12.42
CA ALA A 118 10.41 5.86 11.98
C ALA A 118 9.32 6.79 12.55
N PHE A 119 9.40 7.14 13.83
CA PHE A 119 8.44 8.07 14.43
C PHE A 119 8.43 9.44 13.73
N PHE A 120 9.60 9.98 13.41
CA PHE A 120 9.71 11.27 12.72
C PHE A 120 9.21 11.19 11.29
N GLU A 121 9.50 10.09 10.58
CA GLU A 121 9.00 9.87 9.22
C GLU A 121 7.47 9.68 9.20
N LEU A 122 6.92 8.99 10.20
CA LEU A 122 5.47 8.87 10.39
C LEU A 122 4.83 10.24 10.61
N LYS A 123 5.40 11.02 11.53
CA LYS A 123 4.93 12.38 11.83
C LYS A 123 4.99 13.27 10.59
N ARG A 124 6.11 13.28 9.86
CA ARG A 124 6.29 14.01 8.59
C ARG A 124 5.25 13.59 7.55
N GLY A 125 5.08 12.28 7.36
CA GLY A 125 4.12 11.75 6.41
C GLY A 125 2.67 12.17 6.70
N ILE A 126 2.32 12.34 7.97
CA ILE A 126 0.97 12.74 8.38
C ILE A 126 0.79 14.26 8.37
N GLU A 127 1.73 15.00 8.97
CA GLU A 127 1.57 16.45 9.18
C GLU A 127 2.00 17.30 7.98
N GLU A 128 2.98 16.83 7.21
CA GLU A 128 3.54 17.59 6.09
C GLU A 128 3.06 17.03 4.74
N LEU A 129 2.98 15.70 4.60
CA LEU A 129 2.55 15.06 3.36
C LEU A 129 1.04 14.76 3.29
N GLY A 130 0.30 14.96 4.39
CA GLY A 130 -1.15 14.80 4.42
C GLY A 130 -1.65 13.34 4.33
N LEU A 131 -0.80 12.36 4.64
CA LEU A 131 -1.20 10.94 4.65
C LEU A 131 -2.07 10.63 5.88
N LEU A 132 -3.08 9.79 5.71
CA LEU A 132 -4.20 9.63 6.66
C LEU A 132 -4.21 8.25 7.35
N GLY A 133 -3.04 7.66 7.56
CA GLY A 133 -2.90 6.37 8.23
C GLY A 133 -1.52 5.76 8.05
N HIS A 134 -1.37 4.52 8.52
CA HIS A 134 -0.11 3.78 8.43
C HIS A 134 -0.33 2.31 8.03
N LYS A 135 0.55 1.78 7.17
CA LYS A 135 0.58 0.38 6.71
C LYS A 135 1.81 -0.33 7.25
N ILE A 136 1.59 -1.42 7.97
CA ILE A 136 2.65 -2.31 8.47
C ILE A 136 2.64 -3.64 7.72
N LEU A 137 3.83 -4.16 7.44
CA LEU A 137 4.04 -5.51 6.94
C LEU A 137 4.52 -6.40 8.10
N ALA A 138 3.58 -7.08 8.79
CA ALA A 138 3.90 -7.90 9.95
C ALA A 138 4.95 -8.99 9.68
N PRO A 139 5.02 -9.63 8.49
CA PRO A 139 6.10 -10.57 8.18
C PRO A 139 7.51 -9.99 8.18
N TYR A 140 7.66 -8.66 8.25
CA TYR A 140 8.94 -7.96 8.36
C TYR A 140 9.17 -7.36 9.75
N MET A 141 8.25 -7.55 10.69
CA MET A 141 8.46 -7.19 12.08
C MET A 141 9.38 -8.21 12.74
N GLU A 142 10.45 -7.72 13.36
CA GLU A 142 11.38 -8.48 14.18
C GLU A 142 11.06 -8.30 15.67
N LYS A 143 10.47 -7.15 16.02
CA LYS A 143 9.97 -6.84 17.36
C LYS A 143 8.49 -7.20 17.52
N PRO A 144 8.03 -7.54 18.74
CA PRO A 144 6.60 -7.67 19.00
C PRO A 144 5.90 -6.31 18.90
N PHE A 145 4.60 -6.30 18.63
CA PHE A 145 3.84 -5.05 18.40
C PHE A 145 3.69 -4.18 19.65
N ASP A 146 3.82 -4.78 20.84
CA ASP A 146 3.80 -4.13 22.15
C ASP A 146 5.20 -3.80 22.69
N ASP A 147 6.24 -3.89 21.86
CA ASP A 147 7.58 -3.44 22.22
C ASP A 147 7.58 -1.96 22.65
N PRO A 148 8.16 -1.60 23.82
CA PRO A 148 8.19 -0.22 24.31
C PRO A 148 8.78 0.79 23.31
N ASP A 149 9.70 0.37 22.44
CA ASP A 149 10.29 1.26 21.43
C ASP A 149 9.24 1.73 20.39
N LEU A 150 8.13 1.01 20.24
CA LEU A 150 7.04 1.35 19.32
C LEU A 150 5.95 2.20 19.98
N GLU A 151 5.97 2.36 21.31
CA GLU A 151 4.96 3.13 22.07
C GLU A 151 4.75 4.56 21.53
N PRO A 152 5.81 5.34 21.18
CA PRO A 152 5.62 6.69 20.63
C PRO A 152 4.80 6.71 19.34
N ILE A 153 4.96 5.70 18.48
CA ILE A 153 4.21 5.56 17.23
C ILE A 153 2.73 5.26 17.52
N TRP A 154 2.46 4.29 18.41
CA TRP A 154 1.09 3.92 18.78
C TRP A 154 0.34 5.06 19.45
N LYS A 155 0.99 5.74 20.39
CA LYS A 155 0.41 6.89 21.09
C LYS A 155 0.04 8.00 20.11
N TYR A 156 0.95 8.34 19.19
CA TYR A 156 0.73 9.38 18.20
C TYR A 156 -0.42 9.06 17.22
N LEU A 157 -0.50 7.82 16.74
CA LEU A 157 -1.58 7.36 15.87
C LEU A 157 -2.92 7.34 16.60
N ASN A 158 -2.94 6.89 17.86
CA ASN A 158 -4.14 6.83 18.69
C ASN A 158 -4.67 8.23 19.04
N GLU A 159 -3.81 9.15 19.46
CA GLU A 159 -4.19 10.54 19.78
C GLU A 159 -4.84 11.25 18.59
N ARG A 160 -4.40 10.93 17.36
CA ARG A 160 -4.95 11.47 16.10
C ARG A 160 -6.09 10.64 15.52
N LYS A 161 -6.46 9.51 16.15
CA LYS A 161 -7.48 8.57 15.66
C LYS A 161 -7.19 8.07 14.24
N LEU A 162 -5.92 7.87 13.91
CA LEU A 162 -5.51 7.45 12.57
C LEU A 162 -5.54 5.92 12.44
N PRO A 163 -6.04 5.40 11.31
CA PRO A 163 -6.10 3.97 11.07
C PRO A 163 -4.71 3.36 10.85
N VAL A 164 -4.55 2.12 11.33
CA VAL A 164 -3.37 1.29 11.07
C VAL A 164 -3.80 0.01 10.37
N LEU A 165 -3.25 -0.22 9.19
CA LEU A 165 -3.46 -1.44 8.43
C LEU A 165 -2.27 -2.38 8.63
N ILE A 166 -2.50 -3.54 9.25
CA ILE A 166 -1.45 -4.54 9.50
C ILE A 166 -1.64 -5.73 8.56
N HIS A 167 -0.63 -6.02 7.74
CA HIS A 167 -0.62 -7.19 6.85
C HIS A 167 -0.04 -8.39 7.58
N PHE A 168 -0.86 -9.37 7.97
CA PHE A 168 -0.39 -10.63 8.58
C PHE A 168 -0.20 -11.78 7.58
N GLY A 169 -0.73 -11.65 6.37
CA GLY A 169 -0.64 -12.68 5.34
C GLY A 169 0.76 -12.82 4.73
N ILE A 170 0.94 -13.84 3.89
CA ILE A 170 2.15 -13.97 3.08
C ILE A 170 2.31 -12.74 2.20
N VAL A 171 3.49 -12.12 2.21
CA VAL A 171 3.82 -11.07 1.24
C VAL A 171 4.05 -11.74 -0.10
N VAL A 172 2.98 -11.83 -0.89
CA VAL A 172 3.04 -12.30 -2.27
C VAL A 172 3.65 -11.18 -3.11
N ARG A 173 4.86 -11.42 -3.63
CA ARG A 173 5.55 -10.44 -4.46
C ARG A 173 4.84 -10.37 -5.80
N VAL A 174 4.45 -9.17 -6.20
CA VAL A 174 4.01 -8.86 -7.55
C VAL A 174 5.23 -8.24 -8.23
N ASP A 175 6.23 -9.09 -8.51
CA ASP A 175 7.35 -8.74 -9.39
C ASP A 175 7.08 -9.20 -10.82
#